data_AF-A0A512AH24-F1
#
_entry.id   AF-A0A512AH24-F1
#
_cell.length_a   1.000
_cell.length_b   1.000
_cell.length_c   1.000
_cell.angle_alpha   90.00
_cell.angle_beta   90.00
_cell.angle_gamma   90.00
#
_symmetry.space_group_name_H-M   'P 1'
#
loop_
_entity.id
_entity.type
_entity.pdbx_description
1 polymer ?
#
loop_
_entity_poly.entity_id
_entity_poly.type
_entity_poly.pdbx_seq_one_letter_code
_entity_poly.pdbx_strand_id
1 'polypeptide(L)'
;MALSNAERQRRYRQKLKLRASPDGVGEQARIAVERAVQALWTFHQRPGPGGIDWSAIDCCTTLAQYRSELERSPGNLIQAARAFLPDFTGLTPEEARAIRAVIDISDALRLAPPRP
;
A
#
# COMPACT_ATOMS: atom_id res chain seq x y z
N MET A 1 0.00 27.69 -25.62
CA MET A 1 -1.20 27.32 -26.42
C MET A 1 -1.96 26.23 -25.68
N ALA A 2 -3.27 26.35 -25.54
CA ALA A 2 -4.11 25.31 -24.94
C ALA A 2 -4.24 24.12 -25.91
N LEU A 3 -4.22 22.90 -25.39
CA LEU A 3 -4.35 21.68 -26.20
C LEU A 3 -5.76 21.60 -26.82
N SER A 4 -5.81 21.25 -28.10
CA SER A 4 -7.06 20.90 -28.77
C SER A 4 -7.73 19.68 -28.11
N ASN A 5 -9.03 19.51 -28.31
CA ASN A 5 -9.76 18.35 -27.78
C ASN A 5 -9.19 17.03 -28.32
N ALA A 6 -8.83 16.99 -29.61
CA ALA A 6 -8.23 15.82 -30.24
C ALA A 6 -6.87 15.45 -29.60
N GLU A 7 -6.02 16.44 -29.31
CA GLU A 7 -4.74 16.20 -28.63
C GLU A 7 -4.93 15.73 -27.19
N ARG A 8 -5.91 16.29 -26.47
CA ARG A 8 -6.29 15.82 -25.13
C ARG A 8 -6.71 14.36 -25.14
N GLN A 9 -7.60 13.98 -26.06
CA GLN A 9 -8.06 12.60 -26.21
C GLN A 9 -6.93 11.65 -26.62
N ARG A 10 -6.02 12.07 -27.50
CA ARG A 10 -4.84 11.28 -27.88
C ARG A 10 -3.91 11.04 -26.69
N ARG A 11 -3.58 12.09 -25.93
CA ARG A 11 -2.75 12.00 -24.72
C ARG A 11 -3.39 11.13 -23.65
N TYR A 12 -4.70 11.26 -23.45
CA TYR A 12 -5.45 10.43 -22.51
C TYR A 12 -5.35 8.94 -22.88
N ARG A 13 -5.61 8.59 -24.14
CA ARG A 13 -5.48 7.21 -24.65
C ARG A 13 -4.06 6.67 -24.51
N GLN A 14 -3.04 7.48 -24.80
CA GLN A 14 -1.64 7.10 -24.58
C GLN A 14 -1.35 6.81 -23.11
N LYS A 15 -1.81 7.67 -22.19
CA LYS A 15 -1.66 7.43 -20.75
C LYS A 15 -2.35 6.15 -20.29
N LEU A 16 -3.56 5.87 -20.79
CA LEU A 16 -4.25 4.62 -20.47
C LEU A 16 -3.46 3.39 -20.92
N LYS A 17 -2.93 3.41 -22.16
CA LYS A 17 -2.10 2.32 -22.68
C LYS A 17 -0.83 2.11 -21.86
N LEU A 18 -0.16 3.20 -21.46
CA LEU A 18 1.02 3.14 -20.61
C LEU A 18 0.72 2.56 -19.23
N ARG A 19 -0.42 2.89 -18.63
CA ARG A 19 -0.81 2.33 -17.32
C ARG A 19 -1.17 0.84 -17.41
N ALA A 20 -1.75 0.41 -18.53
CA ALA A 20 -2.11 -0.98 -18.76
C ALA A 20 -0.96 -1.85 -19.28
N SER A 21 0.22 -1.28 -19.55
CA SER A 21 1.39 -2.06 -19.96
C SER A 21 1.96 -2.85 -18.76
N PRO A 22 2.76 -3.91 -19.00
CA PRO A 22 3.42 -4.65 -17.92
C PRO A 22 4.24 -3.73 -16.98
N ASP A 23 5.01 -2.79 -17.53
CA ASP A 23 5.76 -1.82 -16.75
C ASP A 23 4.84 -0.89 -15.93
N GLY A 24 3.72 -0.48 -16.52
CA GLY A 24 2.70 0.33 -15.85
C GLY A 24 2.06 -0.41 -14.67
N VAL A 25 1.77 -1.70 -14.82
CA VAL A 25 1.24 -2.55 -13.75
C VAL A 25 2.27 -2.72 -12.63
N GLY A 26 3.53 -2.98 -12.97
CA GLY A 26 4.63 -3.07 -11.99
C GLY A 26 4.78 -1.77 -11.20
N GLU A 27 4.71 -0.62 -11.87
CA GLU A 27 4.77 0.69 -11.21
C GLU A 27 3.56 0.96 -10.32
N GLN A 28 2.36 0.58 -10.75
CA GLN A 28 1.17 0.68 -9.90
C GLN A 28 1.30 -0.16 -8.63
N ALA A 29 1.88 -1.36 -8.71
CA ALA A 29 2.14 -2.19 -7.56
C ALA A 29 3.15 -1.55 -6.59
N ARG A 30 4.25 -0.96 -7.11
CA ARG A 30 5.20 -0.20 -6.28
C ARG A 30 4.53 0.96 -5.56
N ILE A 31 3.74 1.76 -6.28
CA ILE A 31 3.00 2.89 -5.68
C ILE A 31 2.02 2.41 -4.60
N ALA A 32 1.35 1.27 -4.81
CA ALA A 32 0.46 0.68 -3.81
C ALA A 32 1.23 0.27 -2.54
N VAL A 33 2.40 -0.35 -2.70
CA VAL A 33 3.29 -0.71 -1.58
C VAL A 33 3.72 0.53 -0.80
N GLU A 34 4.19 1.59 -1.48
CA GLU A 34 4.60 2.84 -0.83
C GLU A 34 3.46 3.46 0.00
N ARG A 35 2.24 3.48 -0.55
CA ARG A 35 1.06 3.99 0.15
C ARG A 35 0.71 3.13 1.37
N ALA A 36 0.82 1.81 1.25
CA ALA A 36 0.54 0.91 2.36
C ALA A 36 1.58 1.08 3.48
N VAL A 37 2.87 1.17 3.15
CA VAL A 37 3.94 1.43 4.12
C VAL A 37 3.70 2.76 4.84
N GLN A 38 3.35 3.82 4.10
CA GLN A 38 3.04 5.10 4.71
C GLN A 38 1.79 5.03 5.61
N ALA A 39 0.74 4.32 5.21
CA ALA A 39 -0.46 4.14 6.02
C ALA A 39 -0.17 3.39 7.33
N LEU A 40 0.60 2.30 7.24
CA LEU A 40 1.06 1.53 8.39
C LEU A 40 1.90 2.37 9.33
N TRP A 41 2.82 3.18 8.79
CA TRP A 41 3.64 4.09 9.58
C TRP A 41 2.80 5.18 10.26
N THR A 42 1.85 5.80 9.55
CA THR A 42 0.95 6.80 10.15
C THR A 42 0.12 6.20 11.28
N PHE A 43 -0.33 4.95 11.14
CA PHE A 43 -1.01 4.23 12.23
C PHE A 43 -0.06 3.93 13.39
N HIS A 44 1.16 3.48 13.11
CA HIS A 44 2.21 3.19 14.09
C HIS A 44 2.58 4.41 14.94
N GLN A 45 2.48 5.62 14.38
CA GLN A 45 2.70 6.86 15.13
C GLN A 45 1.57 7.23 16.10
N ARG A 46 0.43 6.51 16.09
CA ARG A 46 -0.67 6.72 17.03
C ARG A 46 -0.37 6.02 18.37
N PRO A 47 -0.90 6.50 19.50
CA PRO A 47 -0.82 5.77 20.75
C PRO A 47 -1.39 4.36 20.61
N GLY A 48 -0.66 3.36 21.08
CA GLY A 48 -1.11 1.99 21.12
C GLY A 48 -2.15 1.74 22.22
N PRO A 49 -2.69 0.51 22.30
CA PRO A 49 -3.59 0.11 23.38
C PRO A 49 -2.96 0.39 24.75
N GLY A 50 -3.71 1.03 25.65
CA GLY A 50 -3.19 1.42 26.97
C GLY A 50 -2.32 2.68 26.97
N GLY A 51 -2.21 3.39 25.85
CA GLY A 51 -1.47 4.65 25.74
C GLY A 51 0.05 4.49 25.56
N ILE A 52 0.52 3.27 25.29
CA ILE A 52 1.94 2.98 25.03
C ILE A 52 2.20 3.18 23.54
N ASP A 53 3.19 3.99 23.20
CA ASP A 53 3.60 4.19 21.81
C ASP A 53 4.16 2.92 21.19
N TRP A 54 3.81 2.65 19.93
CA TRP A 54 4.31 1.46 19.22
C TRP A 54 5.84 1.43 19.11
N SER A 55 6.47 2.60 18.97
CA SER A 55 7.93 2.74 18.93
C SER A 55 8.62 2.26 20.20
N ALA A 56 7.93 2.28 21.36
CA ALA A 56 8.45 1.74 22.62
C ALA A 56 8.38 0.21 22.65
N ILE A 57 7.55 -0.41 21.81
CA ILE A 57 7.34 -1.86 21.74
C ILE A 57 8.27 -2.48 20.69
N ASP A 58 8.33 -1.91 19.49
CA ASP A 58 9.06 -2.49 18.35
C ASP A 58 10.39 -1.77 18.02
N CYS A 59 10.76 -0.75 18.82
CA CYS A 59 11.97 0.05 18.67
C CYS A 59 12.12 0.78 17.33
N CYS A 60 11.05 0.88 16.53
CA CYS A 60 11.06 1.61 15.27
C CYS A 60 10.70 3.08 15.51
N THR A 61 11.66 3.99 15.29
CA THR A 61 11.46 5.43 15.56
C THR A 61 11.40 6.27 14.30
N THR A 62 11.78 5.70 13.16
CA THR A 62 11.76 6.38 11.84
C THR A 62 11.06 5.54 10.79
N LEU A 63 10.48 6.20 9.79
CA LEU A 63 9.89 5.53 8.62
C LEU A 63 10.91 4.62 7.91
N ALA A 64 12.18 5.02 7.84
CA ALA A 64 13.22 4.22 7.20
C ALA A 64 13.52 2.92 7.95
N GLN A 65 13.57 2.97 9.28
CA GLN A 65 13.69 1.77 10.13
C GLN A 65 12.47 0.88 9.97
N TYR A 66 11.28 1.45 10.11
CA TYR A 66 10.03 0.70 9.97
C TYR A 66 9.92 0.01 8.61
N ARG A 67 10.26 0.73 7.53
CA ARG A 67 10.35 0.14 6.19
C ARG A 67 11.36 -1.00 6.13
N SER A 68 12.55 -0.83 6.70
CA SER A 68 13.57 -1.89 6.75
C SER A 68 13.06 -3.14 7.49
N GLU A 69 12.27 -2.97 8.54
CA GLU A 69 11.61 -4.10 9.23
C GLU A 69 10.63 -4.84 8.31
N LEU A 70 9.81 -4.09 7.57
CA LEU A 70 8.83 -4.64 6.63
C LEU A 70 9.49 -5.32 5.43
N GLU A 71 10.67 -4.88 5.00
CA GLU A 71 11.40 -5.42 3.86
C GLU A 71 12.30 -6.61 4.25
N ARG A 72 12.56 -6.83 5.55
CA ARG A 72 13.45 -7.91 6.02
C ARG A 72 13.05 -9.31 5.54
N SER A 73 11.75 -9.56 5.38
CA SER A 73 11.24 -10.86 4.93
C SER A 73 10.10 -10.66 3.93
N PRO A 74 10.02 -11.49 2.86
CA PRO A 74 9.05 -11.33 1.77
C PRO A 74 7.56 -11.50 2.16
N GLY A 75 7.23 -11.63 3.45
CA GLY A 75 5.86 -11.67 3.96
C GLY A 75 5.49 -10.56 4.95
N ASN A 76 6.46 -9.81 5.49
CA ASN A 76 6.23 -8.93 6.64
C ASN A 76 5.23 -7.82 6.34
N LEU A 77 5.35 -7.16 5.19
CA LEU A 77 4.38 -6.15 4.76
C LEU A 77 2.94 -6.69 4.72
N ILE A 78 2.75 -7.87 4.13
CA ILE A 78 1.42 -8.46 3.99
C ILE A 78 0.89 -8.96 5.32
N GLN A 79 1.75 -9.48 6.19
CA GLN A 79 1.37 -9.87 7.55
C GLN A 79 0.92 -8.64 8.36
N ALA A 80 1.68 -7.54 8.32
CA ALA A 80 1.32 -6.29 8.97
C ALA A 80 0.00 -5.73 8.42
N ALA A 81 -0.18 -5.74 7.09
CA ALA A 81 -1.42 -5.30 6.46
C ALA A 81 -2.64 -6.14 6.87
N ARG A 82 -2.48 -7.47 6.96
CA ARG A 82 -3.58 -8.39 7.33
C ARG A 82 -3.97 -8.32 8.80
N ALA A 83 -3.14 -7.76 9.67
CA ALA A 83 -3.48 -7.55 11.08
C ALA A 83 -4.72 -6.65 11.26
N PHE A 84 -5.08 -5.88 10.23
CA PHE A 84 -6.25 -5.02 10.21
C PHE A 84 -7.52 -5.71 9.70
N LEU A 85 -7.47 -6.97 9.27
CA LEU A 85 -8.68 -7.69 8.88
C LEU A 85 -9.50 -8.14 10.11
N PRO A 86 -10.84 -8.22 10.01
CA PRO A 86 -11.63 -8.06 8.79
C PRO A 86 -12.09 -6.62 8.47
N ASP A 87 -11.99 -5.68 9.42
CA ASP A 87 -12.76 -4.43 9.40
C ASP A 87 -11.92 -3.15 9.30
N PHE A 88 -10.59 -3.26 9.30
CA PHE A 88 -9.65 -2.14 9.26
C PHE A 88 -9.80 -1.17 10.44
N THR A 89 -10.19 -1.68 11.61
CA THR A 89 -10.38 -0.88 12.82
C THR A 89 -9.15 -0.01 13.12
N GLY A 90 -9.42 1.25 13.43
CA GLY A 90 -8.40 2.24 13.82
C GLY A 90 -7.71 2.94 12.65
N LEU A 91 -8.05 2.60 11.40
CA LEU A 91 -7.54 3.26 10.20
C LEU A 91 -8.55 4.31 9.67
N THR A 92 -8.03 5.33 8.99
CA THR A 92 -8.88 6.21 8.17
C THR A 92 -9.34 5.48 6.90
N PRO A 93 -10.41 5.96 6.21
CA PRO A 93 -10.84 5.36 4.95
C PRO A 93 -9.73 5.32 3.88
N GLU A 94 -8.86 6.34 3.84
CA GLU A 94 -7.73 6.42 2.92
C GLU A 94 -6.65 5.37 3.23
N GLU A 95 -6.33 5.19 4.52
CA GLU A 95 -5.37 4.20 4.99
C GLU A 95 -5.87 2.77 4.75
N ALA A 96 -7.14 2.51 5.08
CA ALA A 96 -7.78 1.23 4.83
C ALA A 96 -7.75 0.88 3.34
N ARG A 97 -8.00 1.84 2.44
CA ARG A 97 -7.89 1.64 0.99
C ARG A 97 -6.46 1.31 0.55
N ALA A 98 -5.45 1.97 1.12
CA ALA A 98 -4.05 1.70 0.80
C ALA A 98 -3.63 0.28 1.23
N ILE A 99 -4.02 -0.12 2.45
CA ILE A 99 -3.72 -1.45 3.00
C ILE A 99 -4.49 -2.53 2.24
N ARG A 100 -5.78 -2.32 1.95
CA ARG A 100 -6.58 -3.25 1.15
C ARG A 100 -5.97 -3.51 -0.23
N ALA A 101 -5.51 -2.46 -0.91
CA ALA A 101 -4.91 -2.59 -2.24
C ALA A 101 -3.68 -3.53 -2.25
N VAL A 102 -2.80 -3.46 -1.24
CA VAL A 102 -1.62 -4.36 -1.19
C VAL A 102 -2.00 -5.80 -0.83
N ILE A 103 -3.04 -6.00 -0.02
CA ILE A 103 -3.61 -7.33 0.24
C ILE A 103 -4.17 -7.91 -1.06
N ASP A 104 -5.00 -7.17 -1.78
CA ASP A 104 -5.64 -7.61 -3.02
C ASP A 104 -4.59 -7.93 -4.11
N ILE A 105 -3.54 -7.12 -4.24
CA ILE A 105 -2.40 -7.40 -5.13
C ILE A 105 -1.70 -8.70 -4.71
N SER A 106 -1.42 -8.86 -3.41
CA SER A 106 -0.77 -10.07 -2.91
C SER A 106 -1.60 -11.32 -3.15
N ASP A 107 -2.92 -11.25 -2.94
CA ASP A 107 -3.83 -12.36 -3.19
C ASP A 107 -3.98 -12.67 -4.68
N ALA A 108 -3.98 -11.66 -5.55
CA ALA A 108 -4.00 -11.86 -7.00
C ALA A 108 -2.71 -12.51 -7.53
N LEU A 109 -1.57 -12.25 -6.90
CA LEU A 109 -0.27 -12.83 -7.27
C LEU A 109 -0.07 -14.25 -6.73
N ARG A 110 -0.90 -14.73 -5.80
CA ARG A 110 -0.81 -16.12 -5.33
C ARG A 110 -1.15 -17.04 -6.50
N LEU A 111 -0.14 -17.79 -6.95
CA LEU A 111 -0.28 -18.92 -7.88
C LEU A 111 -1.02 -20.14 -7.27
N ALA A 112 -1.62 -19.98 -6.08
CA ALA A 112 -2.41 -20.98 -5.37
C ALA A 112 -3.78 -20.37 -5.03
N PRO A 113 -4.87 -21.18 -5.05
CA PRO A 113 -6.23 -20.67 -5.03
C PRO A 113 -6.53 -19.82 -3.78
N PRO A 114 -7.40 -18.79 -3.90
CA PRO A 114 -7.81 -17.97 -2.77
C PRO A 114 -8.46 -18.84 -1.70
N ARG A 115 -8.13 -18.60 -0.42
CA ARG A 115 -8.77 -19.31 0.70
C ARG A 115 -10.22 -18.85 0.85
N PRO A 116 -11.14 -19.76 1.27
CA PRO A 116 -12.54 -19.45 1.50
C PRO A 116 -12.73 -18.42 2.62
#